data_AF-A0A1X0NWY8-F1
#
_entry.id   AF-A0A1X0NWY8-F1
#
_cell.length_a   1.000
_cell.length_b   1.000
_cell.length_c   1.000
_cell.angle_alpha   90.00
_cell.angle_beta   90.00
_cell.angle_gamma   90.00
#
_symmetry.space_group_name_H-M   'P 1'
#
loop_
_entity.id
_entity.type
_entity.pdbx_description
1 polymer ?
#
loop_
_entity_poly.entity_id
_entity_poly.type
_entity_poly.pdbx_seq_one_letter_code
_entity_poly.pdbx_strand_id
1 'polypeptide(L)'
;MAELTHLHSAWDVDRHIVLEGERLVLLRFSHYENPPTPTQIATTTRSIDENSGTMSHYIATRQMDEVLMTLAPKVRKYCVMYAVSTVEVPAFNEMYELGHDREPFAVMFFFRNTHIRVDVGTGNNNKINFFMEADDLLPIIDAAYRAGKSGKAITSSEKKFTTAAVRR
;
A
#
# COMPACT_ATOMS: atom_id res chain seq x y z
N MET A 1 -7.75 17.24 -10.09
CA MET A 1 -7.12 15.92 -9.81
C MET A 1 -7.54 15.56 -8.40
N ALA A 2 -8.26 14.45 -8.20
CA ALA A 2 -8.72 14.06 -6.87
C ALA A 2 -7.59 13.33 -6.16
N GLU A 3 -7.03 13.89 -5.08
CA GLU A 3 -6.01 13.22 -4.28
C GLU A 3 -6.59 12.06 -3.48
N LEU A 4 -5.75 11.07 -3.16
CA LEU A 4 -6.08 10.03 -2.19
C LEU A 4 -6.42 10.66 -0.85
N THR A 5 -7.45 10.13 -0.19
CA THR A 5 -7.81 10.61 1.16
C THR A 5 -6.79 10.06 2.16
N HIS A 6 -6.17 10.96 2.93
CA HIS A 6 -5.23 10.60 3.97
C HIS A 6 -5.95 10.37 5.31
N LEU A 7 -5.52 9.34 6.04
CA LEU A 7 -5.95 9.09 7.42
C LEU A 7 -4.81 9.42 8.38
N HIS A 8 -5.09 10.29 9.34
CA HIS A 8 -4.09 10.92 10.22
C HIS A 8 -4.09 10.35 11.64
N SER A 9 -4.93 9.35 11.94
CA SER A 9 -4.99 8.72 13.25
C SER A 9 -5.26 7.22 13.16
N ALA A 10 -4.75 6.46 14.14
CA ALA A 10 -4.99 5.03 14.23
C ALA A 10 -6.49 4.72 14.37
N TRP A 11 -7.21 5.56 15.11
CA TRP A 11 -8.65 5.45 15.27
C TRP A 11 -9.39 5.61 13.94
N ASP A 12 -8.99 6.56 13.09
CA ASP A 12 -9.61 6.73 11.77
C ASP A 12 -9.33 5.52 10.87
N VAL A 13 -8.14 4.95 10.93
CA VAL A 13 -7.79 3.72 10.19
C VAL A 13 -8.67 2.55 10.64
N ASP A 14 -8.72 2.28 11.95
CA ASP A 14 -9.55 1.21 12.51
C ASP A 14 -11.04 1.42 12.19
N ARG A 15 -11.52 2.66 12.31
CA ARG A 15 -12.90 3.02 12.00
C ARG A 15 -13.25 2.65 10.56
N HIS A 16 -12.39 2.97 9.58
CA HIS A 16 -12.67 2.64 8.18
C HIS A 16 -12.58 1.13 7.93
N ILE A 17 -11.62 0.43 8.53
CA ILE A 17 -11.49 -1.04 8.44
C ILE A 17 -12.73 -1.76 9.01
N VAL A 18 -13.28 -1.27 10.11
CA VAL A 18 -14.40 -1.91 10.84
C VAL A 18 -15.76 -1.52 10.26
N LEU A 19 -15.99 -0.23 10.02
CA LEU A 19 -17.32 0.27 9.65
C LEU A 19 -17.63 0.13 8.16
N GLU A 20 -16.64 -0.09 7.30
CA GLU A 20 -16.87 -0.33 5.89
C GLU A 20 -17.40 -1.76 5.66
N GLY A 21 -18.73 -1.90 5.73
CA GLY A 21 -19.38 -3.21 5.74
C GLY A 21 -19.52 -3.88 4.37
N GLU A 22 -19.55 -3.10 3.29
CA GLU A 22 -19.90 -3.60 1.95
C GLU A 22 -18.81 -3.42 0.91
N ARG A 23 -17.78 -2.62 1.21
CA ARG A 23 -16.66 -2.34 0.30
C ARG A 23 -15.35 -2.88 0.88
N LEU A 24 -14.44 -3.22 -0.02
CA LEU A 24 -13.04 -3.46 0.30
C LEU A 24 -12.40 -2.14 0.73
N VAL A 25 -11.60 -2.16 1.78
CA VAL A 25 -10.76 -1.04 2.21
C VAL A 25 -9.34 -1.35 1.78
N LEU A 26 -8.80 -0.53 0.88
CA LEU A 26 -7.41 -0.58 0.45
C LEU A 26 -6.64 0.53 1.17
N LEU A 27 -5.60 0.16 1.91
CA LEU A 27 -4.72 1.09 2.60
C LEU A 27 -3.32 1.07 1.97
N ARG A 28 -2.81 2.25 1.63
CA ARG A 28 -1.42 2.47 1.22
C ARG A 28 -0.65 3.09 2.37
N PHE A 29 0.15 2.29 3.06
CA PHE A 29 1.08 2.74 4.09
C PHE A 29 2.40 3.21 3.47
N SER A 30 2.93 4.36 3.87
CA SER A 30 4.26 4.81 3.43
C SER A 30 4.99 5.66 4.47
N HIS A 31 6.32 5.64 4.43
CA HIS A 31 7.17 6.56 5.20
C HIS A 31 7.55 7.82 4.38
N TYR A 32 7.47 7.73 3.05
CA TYR A 32 8.01 8.72 2.11
C TYR A 32 6.91 9.60 1.52
N GLU A 33 6.11 10.26 2.37
CA GLU A 33 5.04 11.17 1.92
C GLU A 33 5.56 12.48 1.35
N ASN A 34 6.72 12.93 1.83
CA ASN A 34 7.32 14.20 1.48
C ASN A 34 8.67 13.98 0.78
N PRO A 35 9.06 14.87 -0.15
CA PRO A 35 10.40 14.81 -0.73
C PRO A 35 11.46 14.98 0.37
N PRO A 36 12.60 14.28 0.27
CA PRO A 36 13.66 14.39 1.27
C PRO A 36 14.16 15.84 1.36
N THR A 37 14.29 16.35 2.58
CA THR A 37 14.77 17.71 2.83
C THR A 37 16.28 17.82 2.60
N PRO A 38 16.81 19.01 2.23
CA PRO A 38 18.26 19.22 2.05
C PRO A 38 19.11 18.80 3.27
N THR A 39 18.56 18.91 4.48
CA THR A 39 19.23 18.50 5.72
C THR A 39 19.32 16.97 5.87
N GLN A 40 18.29 16.22 5.43
CA GLN A 40 18.34 14.75 5.37
C GLN A 40 19.33 14.29 4.30
N ILE A 41 19.40 15.02 3.18
CA ILE A 41 20.38 14.79 2.11
C ILE A 41 21.83 15.00 2.61
N ALA A 42 22.04 15.92 3.54
CA ALA A 42 23.35 16.30 4.09
C ALA A 42 23.79 15.50 5.34
N THR A 43 22.88 14.86 6.07
CA THR A 43 23.24 14.06 7.27
C THR A 43 23.71 12.64 6.89
N THR A 44 23.24 12.14 5.75
CA THR A 44 23.52 10.80 5.20
C THR A 44 24.74 10.81 4.25
N THR A 45 25.66 11.77 4.39
CA THR A 45 26.88 11.84 3.55
C THR A 45 28.01 10.91 4.01
N ARG A 46 27.77 10.03 5.00
CA ARG A 46 28.77 9.02 5.44
C ARG A 46 28.69 7.69 4.68
N SER A 47 27.67 7.50 3.85
CA SER A 47 27.43 6.31 3.02
C SER A 47 26.80 6.79 1.70
N ILE A 48 27.56 6.78 0.61
CA ILE A 48 27.17 7.27 -0.72
C ILE A 48 25.91 6.53 -1.26
N ASP A 49 25.54 5.38 -0.69
CA ASP A 49 24.45 4.51 -1.16
C ASP A 49 23.04 4.90 -0.67
N GLU A 50 22.90 5.59 0.47
CA GLU A 50 21.57 5.79 1.10
C GLU A 50 20.80 7.00 0.54
N ASN A 51 21.49 8.01 0.01
CA ASN A 51 20.87 9.24 -0.52
C ASN A 51 20.05 8.98 -1.82
N SER A 52 20.42 7.96 -2.58
CA SER A 52 19.70 7.51 -3.78
C SER A 52 18.41 6.75 -3.42
N GLY A 53 18.35 6.14 -2.24
CA GLY A 53 17.22 5.33 -1.77
C GLY A 53 16.01 6.17 -1.37
N THR A 54 16.19 7.25 -0.62
CA THR A 54 15.05 8.03 -0.10
C THR A 54 14.26 8.74 -1.20
N MET A 55 14.95 9.34 -2.19
CA MET A 55 14.27 9.98 -3.32
C MET A 55 13.61 8.97 -4.24
N SER A 56 14.26 7.82 -4.50
CA SER A 56 13.66 6.76 -5.32
C SER A 56 12.42 6.16 -4.64
N HIS A 57 12.45 5.98 -3.31
CA HIS A 57 11.29 5.53 -2.56
C HIS A 57 10.15 6.56 -2.55
N TYR A 58 10.45 7.85 -2.41
CA TYR A 58 9.45 8.91 -2.58
C TYR A 58 8.78 8.84 -3.96
N ILE A 59 9.57 8.73 -5.03
CA ILE A 59 9.05 8.61 -6.40
C ILE A 59 8.18 7.35 -6.55
N ALA A 60 8.63 6.21 -6.04
CA ALA A 60 7.88 4.95 -6.11
C ALA A 60 6.52 5.05 -5.38
N THR A 61 6.48 5.68 -4.20
CA THR A 61 5.23 5.95 -3.47
C THR A 61 4.29 6.84 -4.28
N ARG A 62 4.81 7.90 -4.91
CA ARG A 62 4.01 8.79 -5.77
C ARG A 62 3.47 8.09 -7.00
N GLN A 63 4.26 7.23 -7.66
CA GLN A 63 3.81 6.42 -8.78
C GLN A 63 2.69 5.46 -8.37
N MET A 64 2.79 4.86 -7.18
CA MET A 64 1.73 4.01 -6.64
C MET A 64 0.44 4.81 -6.37
N ASP A 65 0.54 6.02 -5.82
CA ASP A 65 -0.61 6.91 -5.61
C ASP A 65 -1.32 7.24 -6.93
N GLU A 66 -0.58 7.48 -8.02
CA GLU A 66 -1.15 7.73 -9.35
C GLU A 66 -1.92 6.52 -9.89
N VAL A 67 -1.39 5.30 -9.68
CA VAL A 67 -2.08 4.05 -10.04
C VAL A 67 -3.38 3.90 -9.26
N LEU A 68 -3.35 4.11 -7.94
CA LEU A 68 -4.53 4.05 -7.08
C LEU A 68 -5.57 5.10 -7.48
N MET A 69 -5.15 6.33 -7.76
CA MET A 69 -6.04 7.41 -8.24
C MET A 69 -6.69 7.06 -9.59
N THR A 70 -5.96 6.39 -10.48
CA THR A 70 -6.50 5.91 -11.77
C THR A 70 -7.55 4.82 -11.58
N LEU A 71 -7.38 3.96 -10.58
CA LEU A 71 -8.31 2.85 -10.27
C LEU A 71 -9.51 3.28 -9.42
N ALA A 72 -9.34 4.26 -8.53
CA ALA A 72 -10.38 4.74 -7.61
C ALA A 72 -11.75 4.96 -8.29
N PRO A 73 -11.88 5.68 -9.43
CA PRO A 73 -13.19 5.83 -10.09
C PRO A 73 -13.73 4.52 -10.67
N LYS A 74 -12.87 3.58 -11.09
CA LYS A 74 -13.28 2.28 -11.66
C LYS A 74 -13.87 1.35 -10.59
N VAL A 75 -13.28 1.36 -9.39
CA VAL A 75 -13.64 0.41 -8.32
C VAL A 75 -14.51 0.99 -7.20
N ARG A 76 -14.83 2.30 -7.24
CA ARG A 76 -15.57 3.05 -6.18
C ARG A 76 -16.85 2.39 -5.65
N LYS A 77 -17.49 1.54 -6.45
CA LYS A 77 -18.73 0.84 -6.07
C LYS A 77 -18.49 -0.25 -5.02
N TYR A 78 -17.28 -0.80 -4.95
CA TYR A 78 -16.95 -1.95 -4.11
C TYR A 78 -15.60 -1.84 -3.41
N CYS A 79 -14.81 -0.81 -3.65
CA CYS A 79 -13.53 -0.58 -2.99
C CYS A 79 -13.35 0.93 -2.69
N VAL A 80 -12.84 1.22 -1.49
CA VAL A 80 -12.38 2.54 -1.04
C VAL A 80 -10.88 2.49 -0.79
N MET A 81 -10.19 3.60 -1.09
CA MET A 81 -8.73 3.68 -1.01
C MET A 81 -8.32 4.85 -0.12
N TYR A 82 -7.37 4.60 0.77
CA TYR A 82 -6.80 5.61 1.65
C TYR A 82 -5.28 5.52 1.68
N ALA A 83 -4.65 6.66 1.94
CA ALA A 83 -3.22 6.76 2.22
C ALA A 83 -3.00 6.95 3.74
N VAL A 84 -1.97 6.31 4.27
CA VAL A 84 -1.60 6.41 5.69
C VAL A 84 -0.08 6.58 5.79
N SER A 85 0.35 7.62 6.50
CA SER A 85 1.77 7.79 6.81
C SER A 85 2.16 6.90 8.00
N THR A 86 3.21 6.10 7.85
CA THR A 86 3.75 5.26 8.93
C THR A 86 4.55 6.06 9.97
N VAL A 87 4.88 7.33 9.66
CA VAL A 87 5.52 8.28 10.58
C VAL A 87 4.48 8.95 11.45
N GLU A 88 3.38 9.41 10.83
CA GLU A 88 2.29 10.07 11.53
C GLU A 88 1.45 9.09 12.36
N VAL A 89 1.18 7.89 11.80
CA VAL A 89 0.36 6.85 12.42
C VAL A 89 1.19 5.56 12.61
N PRO A 90 2.10 5.51 13.61
CA PRO A 90 3.02 4.39 13.78
C PRO A 90 2.40 3.15 14.43
N ALA A 91 1.13 3.23 14.88
CA ALA A 91 0.46 2.19 15.66
C ALA A 91 0.41 0.81 14.97
N PHE A 92 0.52 0.78 13.64
CA PHE A 92 0.45 -0.44 12.83
C PHE A 92 1.83 -0.99 12.43
N ASN A 93 2.91 -0.27 12.72
CA ASN A 93 4.24 -0.59 12.18
C ASN A 93 4.77 -1.94 12.69
N GLU A 94 4.62 -2.23 13.98
CA GLU A 94 5.06 -3.52 14.53
C GLU A 94 4.18 -4.67 14.04
N MET A 95 2.86 -4.51 14.10
CA MET A 95 1.89 -5.56 13.74
C MET A 95 1.98 -5.98 12.26
N TYR A 96 2.24 -5.04 11.37
CA TYR A 96 2.33 -5.28 9.93
C TYR A 96 3.75 -5.18 9.38
N GLU A 97 4.76 -5.13 10.25
CA GLU A 97 6.18 -5.01 9.89
C GLU A 97 6.44 -3.86 8.89
N LEU A 98 5.86 -2.68 9.14
CA LEU A 98 5.94 -1.50 8.27
C LEU A 98 7.06 -0.55 8.69
N GLY A 99 7.44 0.35 7.79
CA GLY A 99 8.40 1.42 8.07
C GLY A 99 9.87 0.98 8.01
N HIS A 100 10.17 -0.14 7.35
CA HIS A 100 11.54 -0.50 7.03
C HIS A 100 12.07 0.37 5.88
N ASP A 101 13.30 0.87 6.00
CA ASP A 101 13.95 1.76 5.01
C ASP A 101 14.11 1.14 3.61
N ARG A 102 13.81 -0.16 3.45
CA ARG A 102 13.92 -0.90 2.20
C ARG A 102 12.61 -0.99 1.41
N GLU A 103 11.48 -0.59 2.00
CA GLU A 103 10.17 -0.70 1.37
C GLU A 103 9.58 0.71 1.17
N PRO A 104 9.33 1.16 -0.07
CA PRO A 104 8.81 2.51 -0.32
C PRO A 104 7.39 2.68 0.22
N PHE A 105 6.55 1.66 0.04
CA PHE A 105 5.16 1.64 0.46
C PHE A 105 4.71 0.20 0.73
N ALA A 106 3.56 0.05 1.36
CA ALA A 106 2.87 -1.21 1.51
C ALA A 106 1.37 -1.03 1.25
N VAL A 107 0.83 -1.77 0.29
CA VAL A 107 -0.60 -1.81 -0.02
C VAL A 107 -1.22 -3.04 0.63
N MET A 108 -2.28 -2.82 1.39
CA MET A 108 -3.00 -3.86 2.15
C MET A 108 -4.50 -3.78 1.90
N PHE A 109 -5.19 -4.91 2.03
CA PHE A 109 -6.63 -5.04 1.77
C PHE A 109 -7.38 -5.50 3.00
N PHE A 110 -8.49 -4.86 3.32
CA PHE A 110 -9.34 -5.21 4.45
C PHE A 110 -10.80 -5.31 4.02
N PHE A 111 -11.53 -6.26 4.60
CA PHE A 111 -12.96 -6.40 4.38
C PHE A 111 -13.62 -6.82 5.69
N ARG A 112 -14.56 -6.01 6.22
CA ARG A 112 -15.28 -6.29 7.48
C ARG A 112 -14.32 -6.68 8.63
N ASN A 113 -13.37 -5.80 8.95
CA ASN A 113 -12.34 -6.02 9.97
C ASN A 113 -11.39 -7.21 9.71
N THR A 114 -11.41 -7.81 8.52
CA THR A 114 -10.53 -8.93 8.18
C THR A 114 -9.47 -8.48 7.20
N HIS A 115 -8.19 -8.71 7.54
CA HIS A 115 -7.08 -8.53 6.62
C HIS A 115 -7.12 -9.62 5.52
N ILE A 116 -7.25 -9.20 4.26
CA ILE A 116 -7.34 -10.08 3.09
C ILE A 116 -5.96 -10.23 2.46
N ARG A 117 -5.39 -11.42 2.61
CA ARG A 117 -4.09 -11.77 2.01
C ARG A 117 -4.27 -12.20 0.57
N VAL A 118 -3.40 -11.71 -0.32
CA VAL A 118 -3.47 -12.04 -1.75
C VAL A 118 -2.14 -12.62 -2.20
N ASP A 119 -2.17 -13.89 -2.63
CA ASP A 119 -1.04 -14.51 -3.30
C ASP A 119 -0.93 -13.98 -4.73
N VAL A 120 0.14 -13.21 -4.95
CA VAL A 120 0.53 -12.65 -6.24
C VAL A 120 1.83 -13.29 -6.76
N GLY A 121 2.30 -14.38 -6.16
CA GLY A 121 3.48 -15.13 -6.60
C GLY A 121 4.84 -14.63 -6.07
N THR A 122 4.86 -13.58 -5.27
CA THR A 122 6.11 -12.97 -4.73
C THR A 122 6.61 -13.61 -3.45
N GLY A 123 5.78 -14.42 -2.79
CA GLY A 123 6.03 -15.01 -1.48
C GLY A 123 5.54 -14.17 -0.30
N ASN A 124 5.29 -12.87 -0.49
CA ASN A 124 4.64 -12.03 0.53
C ASN A 124 3.17 -11.82 0.16
N ASN A 125 2.28 -12.45 0.93
CA ASN A 125 0.84 -12.36 0.72
C ASN A 125 0.17 -11.34 1.64
N ASN A 126 0.91 -10.77 2.60
CA ASN A 126 0.39 -9.84 3.60
C ASN A 126 0.32 -8.40 3.09
N LYS A 127 1.16 -8.04 2.12
CA LYS A 127 1.21 -6.69 1.55
C LYS A 127 1.86 -6.70 0.18
N ILE A 128 1.50 -5.73 -0.63
CA ILE A 128 2.15 -5.45 -1.91
C ILE A 128 3.08 -4.25 -1.70
N ASN A 129 4.38 -4.49 -1.81
CA ASN A 129 5.47 -3.53 -1.54
C ASN A 129 6.33 -3.24 -2.77
N PHE A 130 5.79 -3.48 -3.98
CA PHE A 130 6.47 -3.28 -5.25
C PHE A 130 5.53 -2.59 -6.25
N PHE A 131 6.12 -1.93 -7.25
CA PHE A 131 5.37 -1.22 -8.27
C PHE A 131 4.66 -2.17 -9.23
N MET A 132 3.44 -1.81 -9.63
CA MET A 132 2.68 -2.45 -10.68
C MET A 132 1.71 -1.46 -11.33
N GLU A 133 1.32 -1.70 -12.57
CA GLU A 133 0.41 -0.82 -13.30
C GLU A 133 -1.06 -1.01 -12.89
N ALA A 134 -1.93 -0.10 -13.32
CA ALA A 134 -3.36 -0.16 -12.99
C ALA A 134 -4.03 -1.46 -13.49
N ASP A 135 -3.67 -1.91 -14.69
CA ASP A 135 -4.21 -3.15 -15.30
C ASP A 135 -3.66 -4.42 -14.63
N ASP A 136 -2.61 -4.29 -13.84
CA ASP A 136 -2.01 -5.34 -13.02
C ASP A 136 -2.70 -5.43 -11.65
N LEU A 137 -2.98 -4.28 -11.04
CA LEU A 137 -3.58 -4.17 -9.71
C LEU A 137 -5.09 -4.41 -9.69
N LEU A 138 -5.82 -4.05 -10.75
CA LEU A 138 -7.27 -4.21 -10.80
C LEU A 138 -7.74 -5.68 -10.55
N PRO A 139 -7.19 -6.71 -11.22
CA PRO A 139 -7.55 -8.10 -10.94
C PRO A 139 -7.29 -8.55 -9.49
N ILE A 140 -6.26 -7.98 -8.84
CA ILE A 140 -5.92 -8.26 -7.44
C ILE A 140 -6.99 -7.67 -6.51
N ILE A 141 -7.41 -6.42 -6.76
CA ILE A 141 -8.52 -5.78 -6.02
C ILE A 141 -9.80 -6.60 -6.16
N ASP A 142 -10.11 -7.07 -7.37
CA ASP A 142 -11.29 -7.91 -7.64
C ASP A 142 -11.24 -9.26 -6.94
N ALA A 143 -10.06 -9.89 -6.89
CA ALA A 143 -9.85 -11.12 -6.15
C ALA A 143 -10.04 -10.90 -4.64
N ALA A 144 -9.43 -9.85 -4.08
CA ALA A 144 -9.55 -9.51 -2.67
C ALA A 144 -11.00 -9.22 -2.25
N TYR A 145 -11.74 -8.44 -3.06
CA TYR A 145 -13.15 -8.16 -2.80
C TYR A 145 -14.02 -9.42 -2.85
N ARG A 146 -13.84 -10.29 -3.86
CA ARG A 146 -14.57 -11.57 -3.97
C ARG A 146 -14.28 -12.49 -2.79
N ALA A 147 -13.03 -12.52 -2.32
CA ALA A 147 -12.62 -13.29 -1.16
C ALA A 147 -13.29 -12.79 0.12
N GLY A 148 -13.22 -11.48 0.37
CA GLY A 148 -13.88 -10.83 1.51
C GLY A 148 -15.38 -11.05 1.53
N LYS A 149 -16.07 -10.88 0.38
CA LYS A 149 -17.50 -11.17 0.24
C LYS A 149 -17.87 -12.63 0.53
N SER A 150 -16.96 -13.56 0.25
CA SER A 150 -17.13 -14.99 0.50
C SER A 150 -16.67 -15.42 1.90
N GLY A 151 -16.26 -14.47 2.76
CA GLY A 151 -15.76 -14.76 4.11
C GLY A 151 -14.36 -15.38 4.15
N LYS A 152 -13.57 -15.26 3.07
CA LYS A 152 -12.20 -15.81 2.99
C LYS A 152 -11.18 -14.71 3.30
N ALA A 153 -10.24 -15.01 4.19
CA ALA A 153 -9.13 -14.13 4.55
C ALA A 153 -7.89 -14.28 3.65
N ILE A 154 -7.91 -15.21 2.70
CA ILE A 154 -6.82 -15.45 1.75
C ILE A 154 -7.37 -15.79 0.37
N THR A 155 -6.72 -15.31 -0.67
CA THR A 155 -7.02 -15.61 -2.07
C THR A 155 -5.75 -15.55 -2.91
N SER A 156 -5.81 -16.04 -4.14
CA SER A 156 -4.77 -15.86 -5.14
C SER A 156 -5.26 -14.99 -6.28
N SER A 157 -4.37 -14.20 -6.88
CA SER A 157 -4.63 -13.55 -8.15
C SER A 157 -4.24 -14.46 -9.31
N GLU A 158 -4.96 -14.39 -10.43
CA GLU A 158 -4.56 -15.04 -11.68
C GLU A 158 -3.27 -14.43 -12.23
N LYS A 159 -3.03 -13.15 -11.91
CA LYS A 159 -1.82 -12.42 -12.28
C LYS A 159 -0.74 -12.67 -11.25
N LYS A 160 0.37 -13.26 -11.70
CA LYS A 160 1.51 -13.61 -10.86
C LYS A 160 2.75 -12.82 -11.26
N PHE A 161 3.47 -12.35 -10.26
CA PHE A 161 4.73 -11.65 -10.40
C PHE A 161 5.85 -12.56 -9.91
N THR A 162 6.96 -12.57 -10.65
CA THR A 162 8.16 -13.30 -10.20
C THR A 162 8.94 -12.42 -9.23
N THR A 163 9.77 -13.04 -8.38
CA THR A 163 10.68 -12.31 -7.49
C THR A 163 11.62 -11.34 -8.23
N ALA A 164 11.87 -11.57 -9.53
CA ALA A 164 12.63 -10.66 -10.38
C ALA A 164 11.88 -9.36 -10.71
N ALA A 165 10.54 -9.39 -10.79
CA ALA A 165 9.70 -8.22 -11.01
C ALA A 165 9.62 -7.32 -9.77
N VAL A 166 9.75 -7.90 -8.57
CA VAL A 166 9.77 -7.18 -7.28
C VAL A 166 11.05 -6.37 -7.06
N ARG A 167 12.15 -6.74 -7.74
CA ARG A 167 13.48 -6.12 -7.57
C ARG A 167 13.79 -5.04 -8.62
N ARG A 168 12.85 -4.73 -9.52
CA ARG A 168 13.05 -3.71 -10.56
C ARG A 168 12.69 -2.32 -10.06
#